data_AF-A0A726LKD2-F1
#
_entry.id   AF-A0A726LKD2-F1
#
_cell.length_a   1.000
_cell.length_b   1.000
_cell.length_c   1.000
_cell.angle_alpha   90.00
_cell.angle_beta   90.00
_cell.angle_gamma   90.00
#
_symmetry.space_group_name_H-M   'P 1'
#
loop_
_entity.id
_entity.type
_entity.pdbx_description
1 polymer ?
#
loop_
_entity_poly.entity_id
_entity_poly.type
_entity_poly.pdbx_seq_one_letter_code
_entity_poly.pdbx_strand_id
1 'polypeptide(L)'
;MNNTQSDNNLFYFNRLTYITPHEVALAMNGFDYDTENDELTEIQLKEVIRLRKAITRNLQLINEYKNISATQKVEANLVLTAAYIFQREDIVPVEIKERIENALQQQVKNKDWGDILMMLGGNELYEIGKK
;
A
#
# COMPACT_ATOMS: atom_id res chain seq x y z
N MET A 1 3.89 -26.85 -6.98
CA MET A 1 3.66 -27.00 -5.53
C MET A 1 4.01 -25.66 -4.89
N ASN A 2 3.07 -25.08 -4.13
CA ASN A 2 3.13 -23.86 -3.28
C ASN A 2 2.00 -22.81 -3.46
N ASN A 3 0.89 -23.09 -4.17
CA ASN A 3 -0.25 -22.15 -4.18
C ASN A 3 -0.96 -22.01 -2.83
N THR A 4 -0.90 -23.02 -1.95
CA THR A 4 -1.67 -23.02 -0.70
C THR A 4 -1.13 -22.08 0.38
N GLN A 5 0.14 -21.66 0.30
CA GLN A 5 0.76 -20.82 1.32
C GLN A 5 0.61 -19.33 0.98
N SER A 6 0.78 -18.94 -0.29
CA SER A 6 0.47 -17.59 -0.76
C SER A 6 -1.01 -17.23 -0.61
N ASP A 7 -1.91 -18.19 -0.91
CA ASP A 7 -3.36 -17.99 -0.80
C ASP A 7 -3.81 -17.69 0.64
N ASN A 8 -3.17 -18.30 1.65
CA ASN A 8 -3.50 -18.10 3.06
C ASN A 8 -2.95 -16.78 3.61
N ASN A 9 -1.75 -16.39 3.22
CA ASN A 9 -1.11 -15.19 3.77
C ASN A 9 -1.79 -13.91 3.24
N LEU A 10 -2.23 -13.93 1.99
CA LEU A 10 -3.00 -12.85 1.37
C LEU A 10 -4.46 -12.82 1.84
N PHE A 11 -5.01 -13.94 2.31
CA PHE A 11 -6.40 -14.02 2.76
C PHE A 11 -6.72 -13.00 3.87
N TYR A 12 -5.85 -12.89 4.88
CA TYR A 12 -6.05 -11.97 6.00
C TYR A 12 -5.76 -10.53 5.59
N PHE A 13 -4.65 -10.28 4.88
CA PHE A 13 -4.33 -8.96 4.36
C PHE A 13 -5.48 -8.37 3.52
N ASN A 14 -6.10 -9.22 2.69
CA ASN A 14 -7.25 -8.86 1.86
C ASN A 14 -8.55 -8.54 2.64
N ARG A 15 -8.55 -8.68 3.96
CA ARG A 15 -9.71 -8.40 4.82
C ARG A 15 -9.45 -7.33 5.86
N LEU A 16 -8.21 -6.85 5.97
CA LEU A 16 -7.87 -5.75 6.87
C LEU A 16 -8.59 -4.47 6.43
N THR A 17 -9.36 -3.90 7.35
CA THR A 17 -10.03 -2.60 7.18
C THR A 17 -9.10 -1.43 7.51
N TYR A 18 -8.08 -1.68 8.33
CA TYR A 18 -7.01 -0.76 8.65
C TYR A 18 -5.68 -1.47 8.54
N ILE A 19 -4.71 -0.80 7.91
CA ILE A 19 -3.35 -1.30 7.69
C ILE A 19 -2.34 -0.19 7.93
N THR A 20 -1.07 -0.57 8.07
CA THR A 20 0.04 0.37 8.21
C THR A 20 0.79 0.52 6.87
N PRO A 21 1.48 1.64 6.65
CA PRO A 21 2.41 1.78 5.52
C PRO A 21 3.49 0.68 5.49
N HIS A 22 3.90 0.16 6.65
CA HIS A 22 4.88 -0.92 6.74
C HIS A 22 4.33 -2.27 6.25
N GLU A 23 3.10 -2.62 6.64
CA GLU A 23 2.42 -3.85 6.21
C GLU A 23 2.22 -3.85 4.68
N VAL A 24 1.82 -2.72 4.10
CA VAL A 24 1.70 -2.58 2.63
C VAL A 24 3.07 -2.72 1.96
N ALA A 25 4.12 -2.12 2.53
CA ALA A 25 5.46 -2.24 1.97
C ALA A 25 6.00 -3.67 2.01
N LEU A 26 5.70 -4.45 3.05
CA LEU A 26 6.02 -5.88 3.12
C LEU A 26 5.30 -6.65 2.00
N ALA A 27 3.98 -6.50 1.94
CA ALA A 27 3.13 -7.17 0.96
C ALA A 27 3.53 -6.85 -0.50
N MET A 28 3.84 -5.59 -0.80
CA MET A 28 4.31 -5.18 -2.13
C MET A 28 5.71 -5.71 -2.50
N ASN A 29 6.51 -6.14 -1.52
CA ASN A 29 7.78 -6.83 -1.76
C ASN A 29 7.64 -8.36 -1.72
N GLY A 30 6.41 -8.88 -1.65
CA GLY A 30 6.12 -10.32 -1.66
C GLY A 30 6.30 -11.03 -0.33
N PHE A 31 6.41 -10.28 0.77
CA PHE A 31 6.43 -10.83 2.13
C PHE A 31 5.03 -10.86 2.75
N ASP A 32 4.89 -11.63 3.81
CA ASP A 32 3.69 -11.57 4.62
C ASP A 32 3.60 -10.20 5.30
N TYR A 33 2.38 -9.70 5.46
CA TYR A 33 2.19 -8.34 5.94
C TYR A 33 2.67 -8.16 7.39
N ASP A 34 2.79 -9.25 8.15
CA ASP A 34 3.24 -9.32 9.53
C ASP A 34 4.67 -9.88 9.70
N THR A 35 5.41 -10.09 8.61
CA THR A 35 6.83 -10.51 8.67
C THR A 35 7.65 -9.56 9.53
N GLU A 36 8.41 -10.12 10.47
CA GLU A 36 9.28 -9.36 11.38
C GLU A 36 10.55 -8.87 10.65
N ASN A 37 11.11 -7.74 11.11
CA ASN A 37 12.23 -7.12 10.40
C ASN A 37 13.52 -7.95 10.45
N ASP A 38 13.69 -8.81 11.46
CA ASP A 38 14.85 -9.70 11.63
C ASP A 38 14.74 -10.99 10.79
N GLU A 39 13.56 -11.28 10.25
CA GLU A 39 13.35 -12.34 9.25
C GLU A 39 13.82 -11.91 7.85
N LEU A 40 14.05 -10.61 7.63
CA LEU A 40 14.50 -10.05 6.36
C LEU A 40 16.02 -9.92 6.30
N THR A 41 16.60 -10.21 5.13
CA THR A 41 17.99 -9.80 4.86
C THR A 41 18.12 -8.27 4.87
N GLU A 42 19.33 -7.76 5.11
CA GLU A 42 19.59 -6.32 5.14
C GLU A 42 19.12 -5.60 3.85
N ILE A 43 19.28 -6.25 2.70
CA ILE A 43 18.87 -5.71 1.39
C ILE A 43 17.34 -5.65 1.28
N GLN A 44 16.64 -6.72 1.66
CA GLN A 44 15.18 -6.77 1.65
C GLN A 44 14.59 -5.74 2.63
N LEU A 45 15.14 -5.66 3.83
CA LEU A 45 14.74 -4.68 4.84
C LEU A 45 14.94 -3.25 4.34
N LYS A 46 16.06 -2.95 3.66
CA LYS A 46 16.31 -1.63 3.05
C LYS A 46 15.23 -1.26 2.03
N GLU A 47 14.83 -2.19 1.17
CA GLU A 47 13.77 -1.96 0.16
C GLU A 47 12.40 -1.73 0.82
N VAL A 48 12.02 -2.56 1.80
CA VAL A 48 10.78 -2.38 2.58
C VAL A 48 10.77 -1.04 3.30
N ILE A 49 11.87 -0.65 3.94
CA ILE A 49 12.00 0.65 4.63
C ILE A 49 11.87 1.81 3.63
N ARG A 50 12.42 1.67 2.42
CA ARG A 50 12.35 2.71 1.39
C ARG A 50 10.91 2.91 0.93
N LEU A 51 10.22 1.81 0.63
CA LEU A 51 8.83 1.84 0.19
C LEU A 51 7.89 2.36 1.29
N ARG A 52 7.99 1.86 2.53
CA ARG A 52 7.13 2.34 3.63
C ARG A 52 7.32 3.83 3.90
N LYS A 53 8.54 4.35 3.78
CA LYS A 53 8.84 5.78 3.92
C LYS A 53 8.15 6.61 2.82
N ALA A 54 8.19 6.14 1.57
CA ALA A 54 7.53 6.81 0.45
C ALA A 54 6.00 6.87 0.65
N ILE A 55 5.38 5.74 0.98
CA ILE A 55 3.94 5.65 1.27
C ILE A 55 3.56 6.57 2.44
N THR A 56 4.30 6.48 3.56
CA THR A 56 4.05 7.32 4.75
C THR A 56 4.14 8.81 4.40
N ARG A 57 5.13 9.21 3.60
CA ARG A 57 5.32 10.61 3.21
C ARG A 57 4.16 11.13 2.37
N ASN A 58 3.62 10.33 1.46
CA ASN A 58 2.47 10.74 0.66
C ASN A 58 1.21 10.88 1.52
N LEU A 59 0.98 9.94 2.44
CA LEU A 59 -0.13 10.06 3.41
C LEU A 59 -0.01 11.31 4.28
N GLN A 60 1.20 11.69 4.71
CA GLN A 60 1.43 12.90 5.50
C GLN A 60 1.09 14.21 4.79
N LEU A 61 0.83 14.19 3.47
CA LEU A 61 0.35 15.35 2.73
C LEU A 61 -1.13 15.65 3.00
N ILE A 62 -1.88 14.64 3.47
CA ILE A 62 -3.26 14.81 3.94
C ILE A 62 -3.20 15.34 5.38
N ASN A 63 -3.87 16.46 5.64
CA ASN A 63 -3.80 17.16 6.92
C ASN A 63 -4.13 16.27 8.14
N GLU A 64 -5.11 15.37 8.01
CA GLU A 64 -5.49 14.41 9.05
C GLU A 64 -4.33 13.47 9.43
N TYR A 65 -3.47 13.14 8.46
CA TYR A 65 -2.40 12.17 8.59
C TYR A 65 -1.00 12.81 8.64
N LYS A 66 -0.89 14.13 8.81
CA LYS A 66 0.39 14.86 8.77
C LYS A 66 1.47 14.32 9.72
N ASN A 67 1.06 13.73 10.85
CA ASN A 67 1.97 13.18 11.86
C ASN A 67 1.96 11.65 11.94
N ILE A 68 1.41 10.94 10.95
CA ILE A 68 1.39 9.47 11.01
C ILE A 68 2.81 8.90 11.01
N SER A 69 2.96 7.77 11.69
CA SER A 69 4.15 6.92 11.58
C SER A 69 3.91 5.75 10.63
N ALA A 70 4.99 5.11 10.17
CA ALA A 70 4.91 3.96 9.27
C ALA A 70 4.25 2.71 9.89
N THR A 71 4.05 2.70 11.21
CA THR A 71 3.43 1.61 11.98
C THR A 71 2.06 2.00 12.54
N GLN A 72 1.56 3.20 12.22
CA GLN A 72 0.22 3.61 12.61
C GLN A 72 -0.81 3.07 11.63
N LYS A 73 -1.89 2.51 12.16
CA LYS A 73 -3.00 1.98 11.37
C LYS A 73 -3.81 3.13 10.76
N VAL A 74 -4.08 3.03 9.47
CA VAL A 74 -4.88 3.95 8.65
C VAL A 74 -5.84 3.12 7.81
N GLU A 75 -6.95 3.71 7.37
CA GLU A 75 -7.94 3.02 6.53
C GLU A 75 -7.24 2.39 5.30
N ALA A 76 -7.57 1.13 5.03
CA ALA A 76 -6.82 0.31 4.10
C ALA A 76 -6.82 0.86 2.67
N ASN A 77 -7.97 1.31 2.17
CA ASN A 77 -8.05 1.82 0.81
C ASN A 77 -7.17 3.06 0.63
N LEU A 78 -7.10 3.92 1.63
CA LEU A 78 -6.25 5.11 1.58
C LEU A 78 -4.75 4.76 1.51
N VAL A 79 -4.27 3.84 2.35
CA VAL A 79 -2.85 3.43 2.35
C VAL A 79 -2.50 2.71 1.04
N LEU A 80 -3.37 1.82 0.55
CA LEU A 80 -3.19 1.12 -0.71
C LEU A 80 -3.21 2.08 -1.91
N THR A 81 -4.10 3.07 -1.90
CA THR A 81 -4.14 4.13 -2.93
C THR A 81 -2.85 4.96 -2.91
N ALA A 82 -2.33 5.30 -1.73
CA ALA A 82 -1.04 5.99 -1.58
C ALA A 82 0.14 5.16 -2.09
N ALA A 83 -0.01 3.84 -2.16
CA ALA A 83 1.00 2.92 -2.65
C ALA A 83 0.95 2.67 -4.16
N TYR A 84 -0.12 3.10 -4.84
CA TYR A 84 -0.42 2.77 -6.24
C TYR A 84 0.75 3.05 -7.20
N ILE A 85 1.34 4.24 -7.10
CA ILE A 85 2.40 4.71 -8.01
C ILE A 85 3.74 4.01 -7.78
N PHE A 86 3.87 3.20 -6.74
CA PHE A 86 5.11 2.49 -6.41
C PHE A 86 5.09 1.02 -6.85
N GLN A 87 4.08 0.62 -7.63
CA GLN A 87 3.97 -0.74 -8.14
C GLN A 87 5.08 -1.02 -9.17
N ARG A 88 5.91 -2.02 -8.90
CA ARG A 88 6.94 -2.52 -9.81
C ARG A 88 6.44 -3.81 -10.46
N GLU A 89 6.39 -3.85 -11.80
CA GLU A 89 5.71 -4.93 -12.55
C GLU A 89 6.21 -6.33 -12.18
N ASP A 90 7.52 -6.53 -11.99
CA ASP A 90 8.10 -7.86 -11.75
C ASP A 90 8.25 -8.23 -10.26
N ILE A 91 7.81 -7.36 -9.34
CA ILE A 91 8.05 -7.54 -7.89
C ILE A 91 6.76 -7.69 -7.10
N VAL A 92 5.76 -6.86 -7.41
CA VAL A 92 4.52 -6.84 -6.62
C VAL A 92 3.66 -8.08 -6.98
N PRO A 93 3.25 -8.90 -6.00
CA PRO A 93 2.34 -10.03 -6.25
C PRO A 93 1.04 -9.57 -6.92
N VAL A 94 0.48 -10.39 -7.81
CA VAL A 94 -0.68 -10.03 -8.64
C VAL A 94 -1.89 -9.69 -7.77
N GLU A 95 -2.11 -10.46 -6.71
CA GLU A 95 -3.21 -10.28 -5.77
C GLU A 95 -3.09 -8.95 -5.00
N ILE A 96 -1.85 -8.51 -4.73
CA ILE A 96 -1.58 -7.21 -4.11
C ILE A 96 -1.86 -6.07 -5.10
N LYS A 97 -1.47 -6.22 -6.37
CA LYS A 97 -1.82 -5.25 -7.42
C LYS A 97 -3.33 -5.12 -7.56
N GLU A 98 -4.05 -6.24 -7.59
CA GLU A 98 -5.51 -6.25 -7.66
C GLU A 98 -6.15 -5.58 -6.44
N ARG A 99 -5.61 -5.81 -5.24
CA ARG A 99 -6.10 -5.13 -4.03
C ARG A 99 -5.84 -3.62 -4.05
N ILE A 100 -4.68 -3.20 -4.56
CA ILE A 100 -4.34 -1.78 -4.74
C ILE A 100 -5.28 -1.12 -5.75
N GLU A 101 -5.53 -1.77 -6.88
CA GLU A 101 -6.47 -1.27 -7.90
C GLU A 101 -7.88 -1.18 -7.32
N ASN A 102 -8.36 -2.22 -6.63
CA ASN A 102 -9.67 -2.19 -5.98
C ASN A 102 -9.79 -1.05 -4.95
N ALA A 103 -8.73 -0.79 -4.17
CA ALA A 103 -8.69 0.32 -3.23
C ALA A 103 -8.82 1.68 -3.93
N LEU A 104 -8.09 1.88 -5.03
CA LEU A 104 -8.23 3.08 -5.87
C LEU A 104 -9.68 3.23 -6.37
N GLN A 105 -10.28 2.15 -6.87
CA GLN A 105 -11.66 2.14 -7.37
C GLN A 105 -12.71 2.42 -6.27
N GLN A 106 -12.43 2.11 -5.01
CA GLN A 106 -13.28 2.58 -3.90
C GLN A 106 -13.02 4.05 -3.57
N GLN A 107 -11.77 4.50 -3.62
CA GLN A 107 -11.41 5.87 -3.31
C GLN A 107 -12.07 6.89 -4.26
N VAL A 108 -12.16 6.56 -5.56
CA VAL A 108 -12.81 7.41 -6.57
C VAL A 108 -14.33 7.58 -6.37
N LYS A 109 -14.96 6.74 -5.54
CA LYS A 109 -16.38 6.88 -5.18
C LYS A 109 -16.62 7.92 -4.08
N ASN A 110 -15.57 8.34 -3.37
CA ASN A 110 -15.67 9.35 -2.33
C ASN A 110 -15.81 10.75 -2.93
N LYS A 111 -16.53 11.66 -2.25
CA LYS A 111 -16.79 13.02 -2.77
C LYS A 111 -15.52 13.81 -3.10
N ASP A 112 -14.47 13.64 -2.31
CA ASP A 112 -13.23 14.44 -2.37
C ASP A 112 -12.07 13.66 -3.01
N TRP A 113 -12.38 12.64 -3.84
CA TRP A 113 -11.38 11.73 -4.40
C TRP A 113 -10.28 12.45 -5.18
N GLY A 114 -10.64 13.49 -5.96
CA GLY A 114 -9.69 14.19 -6.82
C GLY A 114 -8.56 14.86 -6.05
N ASP A 115 -8.90 15.56 -4.97
CA ASP A 115 -7.93 16.21 -4.10
C ASP A 115 -7.04 15.18 -3.40
N ILE A 116 -7.64 14.06 -2.96
CA ILE A 116 -6.91 12.97 -2.32
C ILE A 116 -5.91 12.34 -3.29
N LEU A 117 -6.32 11.99 -4.52
CA LEU A 117 -5.40 11.39 -5.49
C LEU A 117 -4.30 12.36 -5.92
N MET A 118 -4.63 13.65 -6.06
CA MET A 118 -3.64 14.69 -6.34
C MET A 118 -2.59 14.80 -5.22
N MET A 119 -3.00 14.73 -3.95
CA MET A 119 -2.06 14.72 -2.83
C MET A 119 -1.23 13.43 -2.79
N LEU A 120 -1.83 12.28 -3.04
CA LEU A 120 -1.18 10.98 -2.87
C LEU A 120 -0.26 10.58 -4.02
N GLY A 121 -0.52 11.03 -5.25
CA GLY A 121 0.28 10.63 -6.41
C GLY A 121 0.30 11.66 -7.54
N GLY A 122 -0.13 12.90 -7.27
CA GLY A 122 -0.11 13.98 -8.25
C GLY A 122 -1.00 13.71 -9.48
N ASN A 123 -0.62 14.33 -10.60
CA ASN A 123 -1.35 14.21 -11.85
C ASN A 123 -1.40 12.76 -12.36
N GLU A 124 -0.35 11.96 -12.11
CA GLU A 124 -0.30 10.57 -12.55
C GLU A 124 -1.45 9.76 -11.94
N LEU A 125 -1.56 9.77 -10.62
CA LEU A 125 -2.63 9.04 -9.93
C LEU A 125 -4.02 9.64 -10.18
N TYR A 126 -4.10 10.96 -10.27
CA TYR A 126 -5.34 11.67 -10.58
C TYR A 126 -5.94 11.28 -11.94
N GLU A 127 -5.12 11.21 -12.99
CA GLU A 127 -5.58 10.82 -14.33
C GLU A 127 -5.92 9.34 -14.43
N ILE A 128 -5.35 8.48 -13.58
CA ILE A 128 -5.77 7.07 -13.48
C ILE A 128 -7.17 6.98 -12.86
N GLY A 129 -7.42 7.69 -11.76
CA GLY A 129 -8.72 7.68 -11.10
C GLY A 129 -9.88 8.27 -11.92
N LYS A 130 -9.59 8.98 -13.02
CA LYS A 130 -10.60 9.49 -13.97
C LYS A 130 -11.09 8.45 -14.97
N LYS A 131 -10.30 7.42 -15.25
CA LYS A 131 -10.58 6.40 -16.26
C LYS A 131 -11.64 5.43 -15.76
#